data_AF-A0A7J2PTB6-F1
#
_entry.id   AF-A0A7J2PTB6-F1
#
_cell.length_a   1.000
_cell.length_b   1.000
_cell.length_c   1.000
_cell.angle_alpha   90.00
_cell.angle_beta   90.00
_cell.angle_gamma   90.00
#
_symmetry.space_group_name_H-M   'P 1'
#
loop_
_entity.id
_entity.type
_entity.pdbx_description
1 polymer ?
#
loop_
_entity_poly.entity_id
_entity_poly.type
_entity_poly.pdbx_seq_one_letter_code
_entity_poly.pdbx_strand_id
1 'polypeptide(L)'
;MSKVGLKGDIEDSAVIPVPNTDLLMVKNIDIFTPILDEPEITGEIAAANVTNDIFALNVLNISGMLIFLGIKKNMPMVIAEGILRGIKNFMENKINSKVLGGHTIYSSWPLIEKGDSFSRGNRRGGFGVR
;
A
#
# COMPACT_ATOMS: atom_id res chain seq x y z
N MET A 1 -16.67 -12.28 12.16
CA MET A 1 -15.92 -11.23 12.91
C MET A 1 -16.80 -10.26 13.71
N SER A 2 -18.13 -10.45 13.79
CA SER A 2 -19.03 -9.54 14.52
C SER A 2 -18.76 -9.42 16.03
N LYS A 3 -18.17 -10.45 16.65
CA LYS A 3 -17.76 -10.43 18.07
C LYS A 3 -16.57 -9.52 18.38
N VAL A 4 -15.83 -9.07 17.37
CA VAL A 4 -14.72 -8.11 17.49
C VAL A 4 -15.05 -6.74 16.87
N GLY A 5 -16.31 -6.47 16.59
CA GLY A 5 -16.77 -5.16 16.11
C GLY A 5 -16.60 -4.89 14.62
N LEU A 6 -16.09 -5.84 13.84
CA LEU A 6 -16.01 -5.71 12.38
C LEU A 6 -17.39 -6.00 11.78
N LYS A 7 -18.01 -4.97 11.19
CA LYS A 7 -19.28 -5.01 10.46
C LYS A 7 -19.09 -4.32 9.10
N GLY A 8 -19.62 -4.94 8.04
CA GLY A 8 -19.51 -4.45 6.66
C GLY A 8 -19.03 -5.55 5.72
N ASP A 9 -19.20 -5.32 4.42
CA ASP A 9 -18.67 -6.18 3.37
C ASP A 9 -17.13 -6.04 3.36
N ILE A 10 -16.46 -7.19 3.27
CA ILE A 10 -15.00 -7.28 3.36
C ILE A 10 -14.45 -7.03 1.96
N GLU A 11 -14.03 -5.80 1.69
CA GLU A 11 -13.40 -5.36 0.44
C GLU A 11 -11.86 -5.44 0.55
N ASP A 12 -11.18 -5.43 -0.60
CA ASP A 12 -9.70 -5.49 -0.69
C ASP A 12 -9.02 -4.23 -0.13
N SER A 13 -9.76 -3.14 0.10
CA SER A 13 -9.23 -1.93 0.74
C SER A 13 -10.32 -1.18 1.52
N ALA A 14 -9.89 -0.40 2.51
CA ALA A 14 -10.81 0.44 3.27
C ALA A 14 -11.19 1.68 2.47
N VAL A 15 -12.48 1.86 2.18
CA VAL A 15 -13.03 3.05 1.49
C VAL A 15 -13.78 3.92 2.49
N ILE A 16 -13.31 5.15 2.68
CA ILE A 16 -13.82 6.09 3.69
C ILE A 16 -14.19 7.41 3.01
N PRO A 17 -15.44 7.90 3.12
CA PRO A 17 -15.81 9.20 2.59
C PRO A 17 -15.13 10.33 3.37
N VAL A 18 -14.57 11.31 2.66
CA VAL A 18 -13.96 12.49 3.26
C VAL A 18 -15.06 13.50 3.61
N PRO A 19 -15.24 13.87 4.89
CA PRO A 19 -16.34 14.75 5.31
C PRO A 19 -16.38 16.06 4.53
N ASN A 20 -17.58 16.50 4.16
CA ASN A 20 -17.84 17.76 3.42
C ASN A 20 -17.18 17.84 2.03
N THR A 21 -16.84 16.71 1.41
CA THR A 21 -16.29 16.67 0.05
C THR A 21 -16.90 15.52 -0.75
N ASP A 22 -16.67 15.51 -2.07
CA ASP A 22 -16.97 14.37 -2.95
C ASP A 22 -15.79 13.39 -3.09
N LEU A 23 -14.85 13.41 -2.15
CA LEU A 23 -13.67 12.56 -2.18
C LEU A 23 -13.88 11.31 -1.32
N LEU A 24 -13.33 10.21 -1.79
CA LEU A 24 -13.19 8.96 -1.06
C LEU A 24 -11.70 8.73 -0.78
N MET A 25 -11.38 8.41 0.46
CA MET A 25 -10.07 7.96 0.88
C MET A 25 -10.04 6.44 0.79
N VAL A 26 -9.09 5.89 0.05
CA VAL A 26 -8.90 4.45 -0.10
C VAL A 26 -7.58 4.07 0.54
N LYS A 27 -7.60 3.14 1.50
CA LYS A 27 -6.39 2.71 2.22
C LYS A 27 -6.21 1.22 2.08
N ASN A 28 -5.00 0.82 1.72
CA ASN A 28 -4.60 -0.58 1.66
C ASN A 28 -3.35 -0.84 2.50
N ILE A 29 -3.23 -2.04 3.03
CA ILE A 29 -2.00 -2.50 3.66
C ILE A 29 -1.83 -3.98 3.39
N ASP A 30 -0.84 -4.30 2.57
CA ASP A 30 -0.31 -5.65 2.48
C ASP A 30 1.02 -5.73 3.19
N ILE A 31 1.26 -6.87 3.82
CA ILE A 31 2.56 -7.17 4.39
C ILE A 31 2.98 -8.56 3.92
N PHE A 32 4.12 -8.62 3.25
CA PHE A 32 4.68 -9.90 2.83
C PHE A 32 6.20 -9.98 3.07
N THR A 33 6.72 -11.20 2.97
CA THR A 33 8.14 -11.49 3.13
C THR A 33 8.85 -11.45 1.78
N PRO A 34 10.15 -11.09 1.70
CA PRO A 34 10.91 -11.10 0.46
C PRO A 34 10.73 -12.40 -0.31
N ILE A 35 10.41 -12.27 -1.60
CA ILE A 35 10.12 -13.39 -2.51
C ILE A 35 11.37 -13.75 -3.33
N LEU A 36 12.24 -12.77 -3.56
CA LEU A 36 13.46 -12.88 -4.35
C LEU A 36 14.68 -12.40 -3.55
N ASP A 37 15.87 -12.81 -4.01
CA ASP A 37 17.14 -12.40 -3.40
C ASP A 37 17.55 -10.99 -3.83
N GLU A 38 17.07 -10.51 -4.98
CA GLU A 38 17.30 -9.17 -5.52
C GLU A 38 16.45 -8.13 -4.75
N PRO A 39 17.06 -7.24 -3.95
CA PRO A 39 16.28 -6.37 -3.06
C PRO A 39 15.49 -5.30 -3.82
N GLU A 40 16.06 -4.74 -4.88
CA GLU A 40 15.38 -3.73 -5.71
C GLU A 40 14.15 -4.31 -6.42
N ILE A 41 14.28 -5.50 -7.01
CA ILE A 41 13.16 -6.18 -7.67
C ILE A 41 12.09 -6.56 -6.65
N THR A 42 12.50 -7.05 -5.47
CA THR A 42 11.57 -7.30 -4.36
C THR A 42 10.78 -6.05 -4.01
N GLY A 43 11.43 -4.89 -3.93
CA GLY A 43 10.76 -3.62 -3.67
C GLY A 43 9.78 -3.19 -4.77
N GLU A 44 10.10 -3.43 -6.04
CA GLU A 44 9.17 -3.15 -7.15
C GLU A 44 7.94 -4.07 -7.12
N ILE A 45 8.14 -5.37 -6.87
CA ILE A 45 7.05 -6.35 -6.71
C ILE A 45 6.16 -5.96 -5.53
N ALA A 46 6.77 -5.48 -4.45
CA ALA A 46 6.06 -4.98 -3.28
C ALA A 46 5.12 -3.85 -3.67
N ALA A 47 5.67 -2.78 -4.24
CA ALA A 47 4.87 -1.61 -4.59
C ALA A 47 3.76 -1.96 -5.60
N ALA A 48 4.02 -2.90 -6.51
CA ALA A 48 3.01 -3.42 -7.42
C ALA A 48 1.87 -4.16 -6.70
N ASN A 49 2.19 -4.96 -5.67
CA ASN A 49 1.19 -5.68 -4.88
C ASN A 49 0.29 -4.68 -4.14
N VAL A 50 0.82 -3.79 -3.31
CA VAL A 50 -0.04 -2.87 -2.55
C VAL A 50 -0.89 -1.95 -3.44
N THR A 51 -0.37 -1.56 -4.60
CA THR A 51 -1.10 -0.66 -5.51
C THR A 51 -2.18 -1.38 -6.33
N ASN A 52 -2.14 -2.70 -6.50
CA ASN A 52 -3.11 -3.41 -7.34
C ASN A 52 -4.53 -3.40 -6.75
N ASP A 53 -4.70 -3.50 -5.43
CA ASP A 53 -6.00 -3.51 -4.77
C ASP A 53 -6.69 -2.14 -4.90
N ILE A 54 -5.88 -1.07 -4.91
CA ILE A 54 -6.36 0.28 -5.18
C ILE A 54 -6.88 0.38 -6.62
N PHE A 55 -6.19 -0.23 -7.59
CA PHE A 55 -6.66 -0.30 -8.97
C PHE A 55 -7.87 -1.23 -9.15
N ALA A 56 -8.00 -2.29 -8.36
CA ALA A 56 -9.16 -3.19 -8.36
C ALA A 56 -10.45 -2.43 -7.99
N LEU A 57 -10.34 -1.41 -7.13
CA LEU A 57 -11.42 -0.48 -6.79
C LEU A 57 -11.62 0.65 -7.82
N ASN A 58 -11.02 0.53 -9.02
CA ASN A 58 -11.09 1.50 -10.11
C ASN A 58 -10.57 2.90 -9.72
N VAL A 59 -9.64 2.97 -8.76
CA VAL A 59 -8.96 4.20 -8.37
C VAL A 59 -7.70 4.37 -9.21
N LEU A 60 -7.76 5.27 -10.20
CA LEU A 60 -6.67 5.43 -11.17
C LEU A 60 -5.56 6.38 -10.72
N ASN A 61 -5.79 7.18 -9.67
CA ASN A 61 -4.81 8.15 -9.18
C ASN A 61 -4.40 7.79 -7.76
N ILE A 62 -3.11 7.53 -7.55
CA ILE A 62 -2.55 7.20 -6.24
C ILE A 62 -1.78 8.42 -5.72
N SER A 63 -2.22 8.97 -4.59
CA SER A 63 -1.60 10.18 -4.01
C SER A 63 -0.22 9.95 -3.42
N GLY A 64 0.05 8.72 -2.96
CA GLY A 64 1.36 8.34 -2.46
C GLY A 64 1.33 6.99 -1.74
N MET A 65 2.47 6.61 -1.18
CA MET A 65 2.61 5.35 -0.44
C MET A 65 3.38 5.58 0.86
N LEU A 66 3.00 4.86 1.92
CA LEU A 66 3.70 4.87 3.21
C LEU A 66 4.36 3.52 3.44
N ILE A 67 5.67 3.45 3.51
CA ILE A 67 6.33 2.14 3.59
C ILE A 67 6.36 1.65 5.05
N PHE A 68 5.85 0.46 5.31
CA PHE A 68 6.18 -0.28 6.52
C PHE A 68 7.36 -1.21 6.24
N LEU A 69 8.41 -1.19 7.04
CA LEU A 69 9.57 -2.05 6.84
C LEU A 69 10.00 -2.73 8.14
N GLY A 70 9.91 -4.05 8.19
CA GLY A 70 10.52 -4.88 9.22
C GLY A 70 11.91 -5.32 8.76
N ILE A 71 12.94 -5.01 9.55
CA ILE A 71 14.32 -5.47 9.27
C ILE A 71 14.86 -6.34 10.41
N LYS A 72 15.66 -7.35 10.07
CA LYS A 72 16.42 -8.10 11.08
C LYS A 72 17.55 -7.22 11.62
N LYS A 73 17.85 -7.32 12.91
CA LYS A 73 18.94 -6.55 13.55
C LYS A 73 20.29 -6.70 12.83
N ASN A 74 20.57 -7.87 12.27
CA ASN A 74 21.85 -8.20 11.64
C ASN A 74 21.75 -8.21 10.10
N MET A 75 20.69 -7.64 9.53
CA MET A 75 20.52 -7.53 8.09
C MET A 75 21.44 -6.45 7.53
N PRO A 76 22.21 -6.72 6.46
CA PRO A 76 22.96 -5.68 5.77
C PRO A 76 22.04 -4.56 5.29
N MET A 77 22.38 -3.31 5.62
CA MET A 77 21.56 -2.14 5.28
C MET A 77 21.35 -1.97 3.77
N VAL A 78 22.29 -2.44 2.95
CA VAL A 78 22.18 -2.44 1.49
C VAL A 78 20.93 -3.16 0.98
N ILE A 79 20.45 -4.18 1.71
CA ILE A 79 19.23 -4.91 1.33
C ILE A 79 18.00 -4.03 1.60
N ALA A 80 17.94 -3.37 2.76
CA ALA A 80 16.86 -2.45 3.08
C ALA A 80 16.83 -1.24 2.14
N GLU A 81 18.00 -0.67 1.82
CA GLU A 81 18.14 0.40 0.85
C GLU A 81 17.71 -0.01 -0.56
N GLY A 82 18.07 -1.23 -0.99
CA GLY A 82 17.65 -1.77 -2.27
C GLY A 82 16.12 -1.92 -2.35
N ILE A 83 15.48 -2.49 -1.33
CA ILE A 83 14.01 -2.59 -1.27
C ILE A 83 13.36 -1.20 -1.38
N LEU A 84 13.84 -0.24 -0.58
CA LEU A 84 13.30 1.13 -0.61
C LEU A 84 13.51 1.81 -1.97
N ARG A 85 14.65 1.56 -2.63
CA ARG A 85 14.94 2.05 -3.98
C ARG A 85 13.98 1.46 -5.00
N GLY A 86 13.72 0.17 -4.95
CA GLY A 86 12.76 -0.52 -5.79
C GLY A 86 11.36 0.07 -5.65
N ILE A 87 10.85 0.19 -4.42
CA ILE A 87 9.54 0.78 -4.14
C ILE A 87 9.45 2.21 -4.70
N LYS A 88 10.46 3.04 -4.41
CA LYS A 88 10.52 4.41 -4.91
C LYS A 88 10.50 4.46 -6.43
N ASN A 89 11.33 3.64 -7.09
CA ASN A 89 11.45 3.57 -8.54
C ASN A 89 10.12 3.20 -9.19
N PHE A 90 9.43 2.19 -8.66
CA PHE A 90 8.10 1.78 -9.12
C PHE A 90 7.07 2.91 -8.98
N MET A 91 6.99 3.52 -7.79
CA MET A 91 6.04 4.60 -7.53
C MET A 91 6.25 5.80 -8.46
N GLU A 92 7.50 6.23 -8.65
CA GLU A 92 7.82 7.39 -9.49
C GLU A 92 7.61 7.09 -10.98
N ASN A 93 8.08 5.94 -11.48
CA ASN A 93 8.12 5.66 -12.92
C ASN A 93 6.90 4.92 -13.47
N LYS A 94 6.19 4.14 -12.65
CA LYS A 94 5.02 3.36 -13.09
C LYS A 94 3.70 3.99 -12.67
N ILE A 95 3.65 4.52 -11.45
CA ILE A 95 2.42 5.06 -10.85
C ILE A 95 2.34 6.59 -10.98
N ASN A 96 3.46 7.25 -11.32
CA ASN A 96 3.60 8.71 -11.34
C ASN A 96 3.20 9.33 -9.99
N SER A 97 3.71 8.72 -8.91
CA SER A 97 3.41 9.08 -7.53
C SER A 97 4.67 8.96 -6.67
N LYS A 98 4.56 9.23 -5.36
CA LYS A 98 5.72 9.34 -4.46
C LYS A 98 5.54 8.51 -3.20
N VAL A 99 6.67 8.08 -2.65
CA VAL A 99 6.73 7.59 -1.27
C VAL A 99 6.69 8.79 -0.33
N LEU A 100 5.72 8.84 0.57
CA LEU A 100 5.45 9.99 1.45
C LEU A 100 5.96 9.78 2.89
N GLY A 101 6.69 8.70 3.13
CA GLY A 101 7.24 8.35 4.43
C GLY A 101 7.04 6.88 4.73
N GLY A 102 7.07 6.55 6.02
CA GLY A 102 6.97 5.17 6.45
C GLY A 102 7.28 4.96 7.92
N HIS A 103 7.33 3.69 8.32
CA HIS A 103 7.75 3.25 9.63
C HIS A 103 8.63 2.01 9.52
N THR A 104 9.70 1.94 10.31
CA THR A 104 10.64 0.83 10.29
C THR A 104 10.74 0.22 11.69
N ILE A 105 10.63 -1.10 11.78
CA ILE A 105 10.77 -1.84 13.03
C ILE A 105 11.85 -2.91 12.93
N TYR A 106 12.39 -3.32 14.07
CA TYR A 106 13.15 -4.55 14.14
C TYR A 106 12.20 -5.74 14.23
N SER A 107 12.36 -6.70 13.32
CA SER A 107 11.59 -7.93 13.27
C SER A 107 12.50 -9.12 13.02
N SER A 108 12.16 -10.28 13.60
CA SER A 108 12.85 -11.54 13.29
C SER A 108 12.61 -11.99 11.85
N TRP A 109 11.62 -11.43 11.16
CA TRP A 109 11.33 -11.66 9.75
C TRP A 109 11.26 -10.34 8.98
N PRO A 110 11.84 -10.25 7.78
CA PRO A 110 11.65 -9.09 6.92
C PRO A 110 10.17 -8.97 6.53
N LEU A 111 9.59 -7.80 6.78
CA LEU A 111 8.18 -7.49 6.50
C LEU A 111 8.14 -6.21 5.66
N ILE A 112 7.29 -6.14 4.65
CA ILE A 112 7.23 -4.98 3.77
C ILE A 112 5.75 -4.60 3.55
N GLU A 113 5.40 -3.33 3.84
CA GLU A 113 4.43 -2.44 3.15
C GLU A 113 3.18 -1.85 3.85
N LYS A 114 2.74 -0.68 3.31
CA LYS A 114 1.44 0.02 3.47
C LYS A 114 1.20 0.99 2.28
N GLY A 115 -0.04 1.26 1.85
CA GLY A 115 -0.38 2.22 0.79
C GLY A 115 -1.64 3.04 1.08
N ASP A 116 -1.64 4.34 0.78
CA ASP A 116 -2.80 5.22 1.01
C ASP A 116 -3.10 6.06 -0.25
N SER A 117 -4.34 6.03 -0.73
CA SER A 117 -4.78 6.75 -1.94
C SER A 117 -6.04 7.59 -1.70
N PHE A 118 -6.26 8.56 -2.58
CA PHE A 118 -7.49 9.34 -2.63
C PHE A 118 -8.12 9.23 -4.03
N SER A 119 -9.40 8.92 -4.08
CA SER A 119 -10.19 8.87 -5.31
C SER A 119 -11.33 9.89 -5.28
N ARG A 120 -11.73 10.39 -6.44
CA ARG A 120 -12.97 11.15 -6.58
C ARG A 120 -14.15 10.20 -6.62
N GLY A 121 -15.11 10.35 -5.71
CA GLY A 121 -16.35 9.59 -5.73
C GLY A 121 -17.18 9.96 -6.96
N ASN A 122 -17.48 9.00 -7.83
CA ASN A 122 -18.35 9.22 -8.97
C ASN A 122 -19.82 9.13 -8.51
N ARG A 123 -20.53 10.26 -8.41
CA ARG A 123 -21.98 10.27 -8.04
C ARG A 123 -22.90 9.61 -9.09
N ARG A 124 -22.38 9.10 -10.22
CA ARG A 124 -23.18 8.49 -11.31
C ARG A 124 -23.06 6.97 -11.47
N GLY A 125 -22.22 6.32 -10.69
CA GLY A 125 -22.18 4.87 -10.59
C GLY A 125 -21.89 4.60 -9.13
N GLY A 126 -22.88 4.09 -8.40
CA GLY A 126 -22.69 3.73 -7.01
C GLY A 126 -21.41 2.90 -6.88
N PHE A 127 -20.55 3.27 -5.94
CA PHE A 127 -19.74 2.27 -5.27
C PHE A 127 -20.76 1.33 -4.64
N GLY A 128 -21.11 0.29 -5.40
CA GLY A 128 -22.00 -0.77 -4.95
C GLY A 128 -21.23 -1.57 -3.93
N VAL A 129 -21.18 -1.05 -2.70
CA VAL A 129 -21.02 -1.88 -1.52
C VAL A 129 -22.29 -2.72 -1.50
N ARG A 130 -22.16 -3.98 -1.90
CA ARG A 130 -23.21 -4.99 -1.81
C ARG A 130 -22.92 -5.89 -0.65
#